data_AF-A0A2E7N1H8-F1
#
_entry.id   AF-A0A2E7N1H8-F1
#
_cell.length_a   1.000
_cell.length_b   1.000
_cell.length_c   1.000
_cell.angle_alpha   90.00
_cell.angle_beta   90.00
_cell.angle_gamma   90.00
#
_symmetry.space_group_name_H-M   'P 1'
#
loop_
_entity.id
_entity.type
_entity.pdbx_description
1 polymer ?
#
loop_
_entity_poly.entity_id
_entity_poly.type
_entity_poly.pdbx_seq_one_letter_code
_entity_poly.pdbx_strand_id
1 'polypeptide(L)'
;MIYLNIWNDIHPIVSKHGNDYMLNKLIDLNKSDDIGVMCAEEASMHDIRPFLLTDTMSKFNRLYMVQGGYDKSYYSFLDSFKNLKFEIWPYYFLYESVYHNNSANNKQQIDRLFLCMNYKPRIHRKKLLDRLAKFNLLDYNYYTWHQPKESKFYKPDLFDEDQYEWKYWKPKQVYLEGQTWDQYAPPIQMSKCVINLVTESFLHCPFITEKTWNSIISKKPFIILGNVGIHRHLETLGFKLPTQINYSFDSVADNDLRITMIVDEINRLSKKNLQELSESMQDVVEHNYMKAIDIVKTEKQSKHVYIHYNKIIDRAKDKANGI
;
A
#
# COMPACT_ATOMS: atom_id res chain seq x y z
N MET A 1 5.17 21.74 -20.88
CA MET A 1 4.61 21.15 -19.63
C MET A 1 5.76 20.61 -18.80
N ILE A 2 5.86 21.08 -17.56
CA ILE A 2 6.86 20.67 -16.57
C ILE A 2 6.22 19.66 -15.62
N TYR A 3 6.86 18.51 -15.39
CA TYR A 3 6.39 17.50 -14.44
C TYR A 3 7.14 17.63 -13.12
N LEU A 4 6.41 17.68 -12.02
CA LEU A 4 6.91 17.81 -10.65
C LEU A 4 6.40 16.64 -9.82
N ASN A 5 7.30 15.88 -9.23
CA ASN A 5 6.98 14.83 -8.26
C ASN A 5 6.70 15.46 -6.89
N ILE A 6 5.62 15.02 -6.21
CA ILE A 6 5.26 15.57 -4.90
C ILE A 6 6.40 15.37 -3.89
N TRP A 7 7.03 14.20 -3.85
CA TRP A 7 8.04 13.87 -2.84
C TRP A 7 9.43 14.43 -3.15
N ASN A 8 9.81 14.43 -4.43
CA ASN A 8 11.17 14.82 -4.83
C ASN A 8 11.30 16.32 -5.13
N ASP A 9 10.26 16.94 -5.69
CA ASP A 9 10.33 18.33 -6.16
C ASP A 9 9.57 19.30 -5.25
N ILE A 10 8.40 18.90 -4.72
CA ILE A 10 7.50 19.78 -3.98
C ILE A 10 7.79 19.74 -2.47
N HIS A 11 7.74 18.56 -1.86
CA HIS A 11 7.87 18.37 -0.41
C HIS A 11 9.16 18.98 0.18
N PRO A 12 10.35 18.88 -0.45
CA PRO A 12 11.56 19.50 0.07
C PRO A 12 11.48 21.03 0.09
N ILE A 13 10.81 21.65 -0.89
CA ILE A 13 10.59 23.09 -0.95
C ILE A 13 9.63 23.52 0.14
N VAL A 14 8.49 22.84 0.27
CA VAL A 14 7.50 23.10 1.34
C VAL A 14 8.15 22.99 2.71
N SER A 15 8.91 21.92 2.94
CA SER A 15 9.60 21.67 4.21
C SER A 15 10.62 22.75 4.58
N LYS A 16 11.20 23.45 3.59
CA LYS A 16 12.25 24.44 3.80
C LYS A 16 11.73 25.87 3.84
N HIS A 17 10.70 26.18 3.05
CA HIS A 17 10.26 27.55 2.77
C HIS A 17 8.77 27.79 3.06
N GLY A 18 8.02 26.75 3.39
CA GLY A 18 6.57 26.82 3.64
C GLY A 18 5.71 26.74 2.38
N ASN A 19 4.40 26.63 2.62
CA ASN A 19 3.39 26.45 1.58
C ASN A 19 3.31 27.65 0.62
N ASP A 20 3.31 28.88 1.15
CA ASP A 20 3.13 30.10 0.35
C ASP A 20 4.26 30.30 -0.66
N TYR A 21 5.51 30.04 -0.23
CA TYR A 21 6.66 30.12 -1.12
C TYR A 21 6.56 29.12 -2.27
N MET A 22 6.22 27.86 -1.95
CA MET A 22 6.06 26.82 -2.95
C MET A 22 4.94 27.17 -3.93
N LEU A 23 3.81 27.67 -3.42
CA LEU A 23 2.69 28.09 -4.24
C LEU A 23 3.06 29.20 -5.23
N ASN A 24 3.72 30.26 -4.76
CA ASN A 24 4.17 31.36 -5.64
C ASN A 24 5.10 30.83 -6.74
N LYS A 25 6.02 29.93 -6.39
CA LYS A 25 6.92 29.30 -7.35
C LYS A 25 6.17 28.48 -8.42
N LEU A 26 5.15 27.72 -8.02
CA LEU A 26 4.31 26.98 -8.98
C LEU A 26 3.51 27.91 -9.89
N ILE A 27 2.93 28.99 -9.34
CA ILE A 27 2.19 29.98 -10.14
C ILE A 27 3.11 30.62 -11.18
N ASP A 28 4.34 31.00 -10.77
CA ASP A 28 5.30 31.62 -11.68
C ASP A 28 5.78 30.64 -12.76
N LEU A 29 6.02 29.37 -12.42
CA LEU A 29 6.31 28.33 -13.41
C LEU A 29 5.14 28.15 -14.40
N ASN A 30 3.91 28.16 -13.89
CA ASN A 30 2.70 27.98 -14.71
C ASN A 30 2.48 29.10 -15.74
N LYS A 31 3.01 30.31 -15.50
CA LYS A 31 2.96 31.41 -16.47
C LYS A 31 3.80 31.11 -17.72
N SER A 32 4.83 30.28 -17.59
CA SER A 32 5.74 29.92 -18.67
C SER A 32 5.39 28.59 -19.33
N ASP A 33 4.92 27.61 -18.56
CA ASP A 33 4.65 26.23 -19.01
C ASP A 33 3.47 25.62 -18.23
N ASP A 34 2.65 24.76 -18.86
CA ASP A 34 1.67 23.97 -18.10
C ASP A 34 2.37 23.08 -17.05
N ILE A 35 1.67 22.73 -15.96
CA ILE A 35 2.26 21.93 -14.87
C ILE A 35 1.62 20.54 -14.81
N GLY A 36 2.45 19.52 -14.59
CA GLY A 36 2.07 18.17 -14.23
C GLY A 36 2.49 17.85 -12.79
N VAL A 37 1.58 17.51 -11.90
CA VAL A 37 1.86 17.09 -10.52
C VAL A 37 1.74 15.57 -10.43
N MET A 38 2.83 14.89 -10.08
CA MET A 38 2.94 13.43 -10.17
C MET A 38 3.08 12.82 -8.77
N CYS A 39 2.18 11.91 -8.42
CA CYS A 39 2.19 11.21 -7.13
C CYS A 39 1.45 9.87 -7.16
N ALA A 40 1.83 9.00 -8.09
CA ALA A 40 1.31 7.63 -8.15
C ALA A 40 1.67 6.80 -6.89
N GLU A 41 2.65 7.26 -6.11
CA GLU A 41 3.21 6.61 -4.91
C GLU A 41 2.36 6.79 -3.65
N GLU A 42 1.35 7.66 -3.69
CA GLU A 42 0.48 7.96 -2.54
C GLU A 42 -0.97 8.10 -3.03
N ALA A 43 -1.94 7.92 -2.15
CA ALA A 43 -3.34 8.23 -2.42
C ALA A 43 -3.88 9.34 -1.50
N SER A 44 -3.28 9.50 -0.32
CA SER A 44 -3.56 10.64 0.54
C SER A 44 -3.08 11.95 -0.10
N MET A 45 -3.99 12.92 -0.18
CA MET A 45 -3.67 14.27 -0.70
C MET A 45 -3.33 15.27 0.41
N HIS A 46 -3.07 14.82 1.65
CA HIS A 46 -2.86 15.72 2.79
C HIS A 46 -1.75 16.76 2.55
N ASP A 47 -0.63 16.35 1.94
CA ASP A 47 0.52 17.22 1.71
C ASP A 47 0.29 18.28 0.63
N ILE A 48 -0.69 18.07 -0.26
CA ILE A 48 -1.02 19.01 -1.33
C ILE A 48 -2.36 19.71 -1.18
N ARG A 49 -3.18 19.29 -0.22
CA ARG A 49 -4.47 19.91 0.09
C ARG A 49 -4.37 21.43 0.32
N PRO A 50 -3.32 21.99 0.96
CA PRO A 50 -3.17 23.44 1.08
C PRO A 50 -3.14 24.18 -0.26
N PHE A 51 -2.80 23.51 -1.36
CA PHE A 51 -2.69 24.10 -2.70
C PHE A 51 -3.97 23.92 -3.54
N LEU A 52 -4.90 23.07 -3.12
CA LEU A 52 -6.13 22.73 -3.84
C LEU A 52 -7.31 23.60 -3.38
N LEU A 53 -7.11 24.92 -3.38
CA LEU A 53 -8.14 25.91 -3.08
C LEU A 53 -8.62 26.56 -4.37
N THR A 54 -9.91 26.91 -4.48
CA THR A 54 -10.47 27.52 -5.71
C THR A 54 -9.72 28.78 -6.15
N ASP A 55 -9.42 29.68 -5.22
CA ASP A 55 -8.68 30.93 -5.51
C ASP A 55 -7.23 30.68 -5.95
N THR A 56 -6.65 29.56 -5.52
CA THR A 56 -5.31 29.14 -5.89
C THR A 56 -5.31 28.46 -7.25
N MET A 57 -6.21 27.50 -7.44
CA MET A 57 -6.35 26.71 -8.66
C MET A 57 -6.71 27.59 -9.85
N SER A 58 -7.51 28.66 -9.66
CA SER A 58 -7.86 29.61 -10.72
C SER A 58 -6.66 30.37 -11.31
N LYS A 59 -5.52 30.39 -10.61
CA LYS A 59 -4.26 31.02 -11.07
C LYS A 59 -3.44 30.11 -11.98
N PHE A 60 -3.78 28.83 -12.06
CA PHE A 60 -3.13 27.87 -12.95
C PHE A 60 -3.81 27.89 -14.34
N ASN A 61 -3.01 27.78 -15.40
CA ASN A 61 -3.52 27.80 -16.78
C ASN A 61 -4.11 26.43 -17.11
N ARG A 62 -3.25 25.40 -17.08
CA ARG A 62 -3.65 23.99 -17.16
C ARG A 62 -2.79 23.19 -16.20
N LEU A 63 -3.46 22.41 -15.36
CA LEU A 63 -2.83 21.47 -14.45
C LEU A 63 -3.17 20.05 -14.89
N TYR A 64 -2.16 19.19 -14.93
CA TYR A 64 -2.35 17.75 -15.03
C TYR A 64 -1.92 17.12 -13.71
N MET A 65 -2.67 16.17 -13.18
CA MET A 65 -2.32 15.51 -11.93
C MET A 65 -2.52 14.00 -12.03
N VAL A 66 -1.53 13.26 -11.53
CA VAL A 66 -1.58 11.80 -11.37
C VAL A 66 -1.49 11.47 -9.90
N GLN A 67 -2.42 10.64 -9.43
CA GLN A 67 -2.40 10.09 -8.08
C GLN A 67 -2.45 8.56 -8.13
N GLY A 68 -1.98 7.92 -7.07
CA GLY A 68 -2.27 6.51 -6.82
C GLY A 68 -3.74 6.30 -6.42
N GLY A 69 -4.09 5.05 -6.13
CA GLY A 69 -5.43 4.65 -5.73
C GLY A 69 -6.17 3.93 -6.85
N TYR A 70 -7.40 3.49 -6.59
CA TYR A 70 -8.18 2.72 -7.57
C TYR A 70 -9.65 3.17 -7.71
N ASP A 71 -10.09 4.17 -6.94
CA ASP A 71 -11.44 4.72 -7.00
C ASP A 71 -11.39 6.23 -7.17
N LYS A 72 -11.90 6.71 -8.31
CA LYS A 72 -11.93 8.14 -8.65
C LYS A 72 -12.90 8.94 -7.78
N SER A 73 -13.94 8.32 -7.23
CA SER A 73 -14.93 8.99 -6.40
C SER A 73 -14.33 9.56 -5.11
N TYR A 74 -13.28 8.94 -4.59
CA TYR A 74 -12.49 9.44 -3.45
C TYR A 74 -11.88 10.83 -3.71
N TYR A 75 -11.65 11.15 -4.98
CA TYR A 75 -11.10 12.43 -5.42
C TYR A 75 -12.14 13.35 -6.07
N SER A 76 -13.44 13.07 -5.91
CA SER A 76 -14.53 13.83 -6.55
C SER A 76 -14.52 15.33 -6.28
N PHE A 77 -13.93 15.79 -5.17
CA PHE A 77 -13.78 17.22 -4.88
C PHE A 77 -12.94 17.95 -5.95
N LEU A 78 -12.06 17.24 -6.66
CA LEU A 78 -11.25 17.78 -7.74
C LEU A 78 -12.05 18.12 -8.99
N ASP A 79 -13.24 17.52 -9.17
CA ASP A 79 -14.10 17.77 -10.33
C ASP A 79 -14.58 19.23 -10.39
N SER A 80 -14.46 19.97 -9.28
CA SER A 80 -14.74 21.41 -9.22
C SER A 80 -13.70 22.28 -9.95
N PHE A 81 -12.50 21.77 -10.22
CA PHE A 81 -11.40 22.52 -10.84
C PHE A 81 -11.37 22.33 -12.37
N LYS A 82 -11.96 23.26 -13.12
CA LYS A 82 -12.11 23.17 -14.58
C LYS A 82 -10.78 23.11 -15.36
N ASN A 83 -9.71 23.66 -14.79
CA ASN A 83 -8.38 23.68 -15.39
C ASN A 83 -7.51 22.48 -14.98
N LEU A 84 -8.05 21.54 -14.20
CA LEU A 84 -7.38 20.33 -13.77
C LEU A 84 -7.82 19.13 -14.60
N LYS A 85 -6.85 18.46 -15.23
CA LYS A 85 -7.02 17.11 -15.76
C LYS A 85 -6.44 16.12 -14.75
N PHE A 86 -7.32 15.31 -14.17
CA PHE A 86 -6.95 14.33 -13.14
C PHE A 86 -6.97 12.89 -13.67
N GLU A 87 -5.91 12.14 -13.37
CA GLU A 87 -5.74 10.73 -13.71
C GLU A 87 -5.32 9.93 -12.47
N ILE A 88 -5.78 8.69 -12.38
CA ILE A 88 -5.32 7.72 -11.40
C ILE A 88 -4.44 6.69 -12.11
N TRP A 89 -3.30 6.36 -11.52
CA TRP A 89 -2.51 5.19 -11.91
C TRP A 89 -2.41 4.22 -10.73
N PRO A 90 -3.18 3.11 -10.72
CA PRO A 90 -3.29 2.21 -9.58
C PRO A 90 -2.08 1.27 -9.40
N TYR A 91 -1.22 1.15 -10.41
CA TYR A 91 -0.25 0.06 -10.49
C TYR A 91 1.19 0.45 -10.18
N TYR A 92 1.47 1.69 -9.72
CA TYR A 92 2.82 2.11 -9.35
C TYR A 92 3.54 1.06 -8.49
N PHE A 93 2.89 0.63 -7.39
CA PHE A 93 3.47 -0.34 -6.48
C PHE A 93 3.51 -1.77 -7.03
N LEU A 94 2.62 -2.13 -7.97
CA LEU A 94 2.73 -3.42 -8.67
C LEU A 94 4.01 -3.46 -9.51
N TYR A 95 4.30 -2.39 -10.25
CA TYR A 95 5.51 -2.27 -11.06
C TYR A 95 6.77 -2.35 -10.19
N GLU A 96 6.78 -1.64 -9.06
CA GLU A 96 7.87 -1.74 -8.09
C GLU A 96 8.04 -3.14 -7.51
N SER A 97 6.93 -3.76 -7.08
CA SER A 97 6.94 -5.13 -6.57
C SER A 97 7.47 -6.12 -7.59
N VAL A 98 7.05 -6.07 -8.86
CA VAL A 98 7.58 -6.95 -9.90
C VAL A 98 9.08 -6.77 -10.04
N TYR A 99 9.57 -5.53 -10.11
CA TYR A 99 10.99 -5.25 -10.28
C TYR A 99 11.85 -5.71 -9.09
N HIS A 100 11.46 -5.38 -7.86
CA HIS A 100 12.27 -5.60 -6.65
C HIS A 100 12.12 -7.02 -6.07
N ASN A 101 10.97 -7.67 -6.22
CA ASN A 101 10.69 -8.93 -5.57
C ASN A 101 11.22 -10.13 -6.38
N ASN A 102 12.12 -10.91 -5.78
CA ASN A 102 12.68 -12.14 -6.36
C ASN A 102 12.27 -13.40 -5.56
N SER A 103 11.31 -13.27 -4.64
CA SER A 103 10.99 -14.33 -3.66
C SER A 103 10.21 -15.51 -4.24
N ALA A 104 9.57 -15.37 -5.41
CA ALA A 104 8.82 -16.45 -6.06
C ALA A 104 9.66 -17.71 -6.31
N ASN A 105 10.99 -17.56 -6.40
CA ASN A 105 11.93 -18.66 -6.63
C ASN A 105 12.43 -19.33 -5.34
N ASN A 106 12.11 -18.77 -4.16
CA ASN A 106 12.65 -19.23 -2.87
C ASN A 106 11.61 -20.03 -2.10
N LYS A 107 11.39 -21.29 -2.49
CA LYS A 107 10.58 -22.22 -1.68
C LYS A 107 11.33 -22.59 -0.41
N GLN A 108 10.65 -22.42 0.73
CA GLN A 108 11.13 -22.79 2.06
C GLN A 108 10.07 -23.66 2.72
N GLN A 109 10.48 -24.46 3.71
CA GLN A 109 9.52 -25.20 4.54
C GLN A 109 8.64 -24.23 5.32
N ILE A 110 7.33 -24.46 5.29
CA ILE A 110 6.36 -23.65 6.03
C ILE A 110 6.44 -24.02 7.50
N ASP A 111 6.61 -23.01 8.35
CA ASP A 111 6.72 -23.19 9.81
C ASP A 111 5.80 -22.26 10.61
N ARG A 112 5.14 -21.29 9.97
CA ARG A 112 4.21 -20.35 10.61
C ARG A 112 2.94 -20.17 9.77
N LEU A 113 1.83 -19.80 10.42
CA LEU A 113 0.59 -19.50 9.69
C LEU A 113 0.73 -18.18 8.93
N PHE A 114 1.21 -17.11 9.58
CA PHE A 114 1.25 -15.81 8.95
C PHE A 114 2.51 -14.99 9.20
N LEU A 115 2.70 -14.00 8.32
CA LEU A 115 3.59 -12.85 8.49
C LEU A 115 2.76 -11.55 8.52
N CYS A 116 2.97 -10.71 9.54
CA CYS A 116 2.36 -9.37 9.66
C CYS A 116 3.42 -8.28 9.89
N MET A 117 3.76 -7.52 8.86
CA MET A 117 4.78 -6.47 8.95
C MET A 117 4.17 -5.11 9.32
N ASN A 118 4.66 -4.48 10.39
CA ASN A 118 4.25 -3.15 10.84
C ASN A 118 5.46 -2.25 11.08
N TYR A 119 5.55 -1.15 10.32
CA TYR A 119 6.59 -0.14 10.47
C TYR A 119 6.10 1.05 11.31
N LYS A 120 5.36 2.00 10.71
CA LYS A 120 4.81 3.14 11.47
C LYS A 120 3.69 2.65 12.41
N PRO A 121 3.73 2.95 13.72
CA PRO A 121 2.62 2.69 14.62
C PRO A 121 1.37 3.40 14.12
N ARG A 122 0.26 2.67 14.03
CA ARG A 122 -1.06 3.19 13.65
C ARG A 122 -2.15 2.52 14.46
N ILE A 123 -3.26 3.22 14.72
CA ILE A 123 -4.32 2.73 15.62
C ILE A 123 -4.86 1.36 15.22
N HIS A 124 -5.07 1.11 13.92
CA HIS A 124 -5.55 -0.18 13.42
C HIS A 124 -4.53 -1.31 13.59
N ARG A 125 -3.24 -1.00 13.43
CA ARG A 125 -2.15 -1.96 13.68
C ARG A 125 -2.05 -2.30 15.16
N LYS A 126 -2.21 -1.30 16.05
CA LYS A 126 -2.26 -1.51 17.51
C LYS A 126 -3.38 -2.46 17.88
N LYS A 127 -4.61 -2.13 17.46
CA LYS A 127 -5.81 -2.95 17.70
C LYS A 127 -5.69 -4.37 17.13
N LEU A 128 -5.14 -4.52 15.93
CA LEU A 128 -4.92 -5.84 15.32
C LEU A 128 -3.95 -6.68 16.14
N LEU A 129 -2.76 -6.16 16.48
CA LEU A 129 -1.77 -6.90 17.26
C LEU A 129 -2.28 -7.25 18.67
N ASP A 130 -2.97 -6.32 19.33
CA ASP A 130 -3.56 -6.56 20.65
C ASP A 130 -4.60 -7.68 20.61
N ARG A 131 -5.46 -7.70 19.57
CA ARG A 131 -6.40 -8.81 19.39
C ARG A 131 -5.74 -10.13 18.99
N LEU A 132 -4.68 -10.12 18.19
CA LEU A 132 -3.92 -11.34 17.89
C LEU A 132 -3.31 -11.92 19.19
N ALA A 133 -2.80 -11.07 20.07
CA ALA A 133 -2.25 -11.50 21.36
C ALA A 133 -3.30 -12.14 22.27
N LYS A 134 -4.57 -11.69 22.23
CA LYS A 134 -5.67 -12.33 22.97
C LYS A 134 -5.79 -13.83 22.70
N PHE A 135 -5.45 -14.27 21.49
CA PHE A 135 -5.49 -15.68 21.08
C PHE A 135 -4.10 -16.34 21.04
N ASN A 136 -3.08 -15.74 21.67
CA ASN A 136 -1.68 -16.18 21.66
C ASN A 136 -1.09 -16.33 20.25
N LEU A 137 -1.63 -15.63 19.25
CA LEU A 137 -1.20 -15.80 17.86
C LEU A 137 0.15 -15.14 17.57
N LEU A 138 0.57 -14.16 18.38
CA LEU A 138 1.86 -13.48 18.20
C LEU A 138 3.06 -14.36 18.57
N ASP A 139 2.88 -15.34 19.46
CA ASP A 139 4.00 -16.17 19.95
C ASP A 139 4.42 -17.24 18.92
N TYR A 140 3.53 -17.56 17.99
CA TYR A 140 3.70 -18.64 17.01
C TYR A 140 3.64 -18.17 15.55
N ASN A 141 3.81 -16.86 15.29
CA ASN A 141 3.77 -16.30 13.93
C ASN A 141 4.80 -15.18 13.75
N TYR A 142 5.12 -14.85 12.51
CA TYR A 142 6.03 -13.75 12.22
C TYR A 142 5.27 -12.42 12.27
N TYR A 143 5.81 -11.46 12.99
CA TYR A 143 5.32 -10.09 12.94
C TYR A 143 6.45 -9.11 13.21
N THR A 144 6.24 -7.86 12.83
CA THR A 144 7.08 -6.76 13.29
C THR A 144 6.27 -5.71 14.03
N TRP A 145 6.95 -5.02 14.92
CA TRP A 145 6.45 -3.82 15.58
C TRP A 145 7.62 -2.87 15.79
N HIS A 146 7.69 -1.85 14.95
CA HIS A 146 8.72 -0.84 15.08
C HIS A 146 8.17 0.28 15.97
N GLN A 147 8.94 0.69 16.96
CA GLN A 147 8.69 1.91 17.74
C GLN A 147 9.74 2.94 17.34
N PRO A 148 9.62 3.55 16.14
CA PRO A 148 10.57 4.56 15.71
C PRO A 148 10.53 5.74 16.69
N LYS A 149 11.71 6.26 17.04
CA LYS A 149 11.81 7.50 17.80
C LYS A 149 11.26 8.65 16.96
N GLU A 150 10.76 9.68 17.63
CA GLU A 150 10.39 10.93 16.97
C GLU A 150 11.56 11.45 16.12
N SER A 151 11.24 11.95 14.93
CA SER A 151 12.20 12.55 14.00
C SER A 151 11.50 13.57 13.10
N LYS A 152 12.28 14.28 12.28
CA LYS A 152 11.73 15.18 11.24
C LYS A 152 10.72 14.48 10.32
N PHE A 153 10.84 13.17 10.11
CA PHE A 153 10.01 12.35 9.21
C PHE A 153 8.95 11.50 9.93
N TYR A 154 8.93 11.55 11.27
CA TYR A 154 7.99 10.82 12.10
C TYR A 154 7.69 11.63 13.35
N LYS A 155 6.52 12.27 13.39
CA LYS A 155 6.01 12.94 14.58
C LYS A 155 4.88 12.09 15.17
N PRO A 156 5.12 11.38 16.28
CA PRO A 156 4.11 10.51 16.89
C PRO A 156 2.84 11.30 17.27
N ASP A 157 2.99 12.56 17.68
CA ASP A 157 1.89 13.41 18.18
C ASP A 157 1.01 14.09 17.11
N LEU A 158 1.32 13.95 15.81
CA LEU A 158 0.51 14.60 14.75
C LEU A 158 -0.71 13.79 14.30
N PHE A 159 -0.76 12.52 14.64
CA PHE A 159 -1.93 11.68 14.42
C PHE A 159 -2.48 11.35 15.81
N ASP A 160 -3.76 11.63 16.09
CA ASP A 160 -4.50 11.30 17.34
C ASP A 160 -4.53 9.77 17.67
N GLU A 161 -3.64 8.99 17.07
CA GLU A 161 -3.55 7.54 17.09
C GLU A 161 -2.74 7.00 18.29
N ASP A 162 -2.26 7.86 19.19
CA ASP A 162 -1.35 7.47 20.27
C ASP A 162 -1.98 7.02 21.60
N GLN A 163 -3.28 7.27 21.81
CA GLN A 163 -3.98 6.86 23.05
C GLN A 163 -4.70 5.50 22.94
N TYR A 164 -4.00 4.46 22.48
CA TYR A 164 -4.53 3.09 22.57
C TYR A 164 -4.05 2.39 23.84
N GLU A 165 -4.99 2.04 24.71
CA GLU A 165 -4.72 1.20 25.88
C GLU A 165 -4.69 -0.28 25.47
N TRP A 166 -3.52 -0.89 25.57
CA TRP A 166 -3.31 -2.31 25.26
C TRP A 166 -3.90 -3.21 26.33
N LYS A 167 -4.67 -4.23 25.93
CA LYS A 167 -5.40 -5.10 26.84
C LYS A 167 -4.76 -6.47 27.00
N TYR A 168 -4.17 -6.99 25.94
CA TYR A 168 -3.68 -8.38 25.87
C TYR A 168 -2.19 -8.46 25.53
N TRP A 169 -1.66 -7.47 24.81
CA TRP A 169 -0.25 -7.41 24.45
C TRP A 169 0.49 -6.33 25.23
N LYS A 170 1.74 -6.60 25.61
CA LYS A 170 2.67 -5.57 26.09
C LYS A 170 3.60 -5.21 24.94
N PRO A 171 3.49 -4.01 24.35
CA PRO A 171 4.28 -3.64 23.19
C PRO A 171 5.77 -3.74 23.47
N LYS A 172 6.46 -4.44 22.58
CA LYS A 172 7.91 -4.52 22.52
C LYS A 172 8.34 -4.37 21.08
N GLN A 173 9.54 -3.84 20.85
CA GLN A 173 10.09 -3.79 19.50
C GLN A 173 10.32 -5.23 19.01
N VAL A 174 9.84 -5.52 17.80
CA VAL A 174 10.00 -6.82 17.16
C VAL A 174 10.44 -6.61 15.72
N TYR A 175 11.57 -7.24 15.37
CA TYR A 175 12.19 -7.19 14.06
C TYR A 175 12.29 -8.61 13.49
N LEU A 176 12.32 -8.72 12.16
CA LEU A 176 12.63 -9.99 11.50
C LEU A 176 14.15 -10.18 11.43
N GLU A 177 14.60 -11.41 11.58
CA GLU A 177 16.02 -11.76 11.47
C GLU A 177 16.57 -11.49 10.07
N GLY A 178 17.81 -10.99 10.00
CA GLY A 178 18.61 -10.90 8.77
C GLY A 178 18.19 -9.83 7.77
N GLN A 179 17.30 -8.90 8.13
CA GLN A 179 16.81 -7.88 7.20
C GLN A 179 17.65 -6.60 7.18
N THR A 180 18.14 -6.24 6.00
CA THR A 180 18.40 -4.85 5.61
C THR A 180 17.07 -4.21 5.20
N TRP A 181 16.80 -2.98 5.63
CA TRP A 181 15.51 -2.33 5.37
C TRP A 181 15.39 -1.97 3.89
N ASP A 182 14.57 -2.72 3.14
CA ASP A 182 14.11 -2.38 1.80
C ASP A 182 12.59 -2.52 1.78
N GLN A 183 11.89 -1.40 1.58
CA GLN A 183 10.43 -1.35 1.56
C GLN A 183 9.83 -2.23 0.44
N TYR A 184 10.57 -2.43 -0.65
CA TYR A 184 10.09 -3.14 -1.82
C TYR A 184 10.47 -4.63 -1.84
N ALA A 185 11.48 -5.04 -1.06
CA ALA A 185 11.91 -6.44 -1.01
C ALA A 185 11.26 -7.18 0.17
N PRO A 186 10.49 -8.25 -0.07
CA PRO A 186 9.89 -9.01 1.02
C PRO A 186 10.94 -9.78 1.84
N PRO A 187 10.70 -9.98 3.15
CA PRO A 187 11.55 -10.82 4.01
C PRO A 187 11.55 -12.28 3.61
N ILE A 188 12.63 -12.99 3.94
CA ILE A 188 12.72 -14.45 3.78
C ILE A 188 11.64 -15.18 4.60
N GLN A 189 11.20 -14.62 5.73
CA GLN A 189 10.12 -15.17 6.55
C GLN A 189 8.80 -15.26 5.79
N MET A 190 8.60 -14.43 4.76
CA MET A 190 7.42 -14.50 3.90
C MET A 190 7.32 -15.86 3.19
N SER A 191 8.44 -16.48 2.79
CA SER A 191 8.40 -17.80 2.15
C SER A 191 8.11 -18.93 3.14
N LYS A 192 8.33 -18.71 4.44
CA LYS A 192 8.12 -19.68 5.53
C LYS A 192 6.73 -19.63 6.17
N CYS A 193 5.89 -18.67 5.81
CA CYS A 193 4.50 -18.60 6.29
C CYS A 193 3.47 -18.97 5.22
N VAL A 194 2.28 -19.37 5.65
CA VAL A 194 1.15 -19.64 4.74
C VAL A 194 0.57 -18.34 4.19
N ILE A 195 0.20 -17.39 5.06
CA ILE A 195 -0.60 -16.20 4.72
C ILE A 195 0.19 -14.92 5.01
N ASN A 196 0.07 -13.91 4.15
CA ASN A 196 0.46 -12.55 4.50
C ASN A 196 -0.72 -11.79 5.10
N LEU A 197 -0.60 -11.41 6.38
CA LEU A 197 -1.56 -10.54 7.05
C LEU A 197 -1.12 -9.09 6.87
N VAL A 198 -1.67 -8.45 5.84
CA VAL A 198 -1.27 -7.14 5.37
C VAL A 198 -2.01 -6.04 6.15
N THR A 199 -1.28 -5.06 6.67
CA THR A 199 -1.86 -3.82 7.22
C THR A 199 -1.51 -2.65 6.32
N GLU A 200 -2.50 -2.19 5.54
CA GLU A 200 -2.28 -1.03 4.67
C GLU A 200 -2.05 0.24 5.49
N SER A 201 -1.46 1.25 4.84
CA SER A 201 -1.10 2.51 5.49
C SER A 201 -2.32 3.25 6.03
N PHE A 202 -3.45 3.18 5.32
CA PHE A 202 -4.71 3.84 5.67
C PHE A 202 -5.89 2.90 5.45
N LEU A 203 -6.93 3.05 6.26
CA LEU A 203 -8.18 2.27 6.13
C LEU A 203 -9.25 2.97 5.29
N HIS A 204 -9.08 4.25 4.97
CA HIS A 204 -10.07 5.07 4.25
C HIS A 204 -9.68 5.40 2.80
N CYS A 205 -8.39 5.29 2.45
CA CYS A 205 -7.91 5.55 1.09
C CYS A 205 -8.08 4.29 0.22
N PRO A 206 -8.73 4.35 -0.95
CA PRO A 206 -8.84 3.21 -1.85
C PRO A 206 -7.51 3.00 -2.58
N PHE A 207 -6.53 2.43 -1.87
CA PHE A 207 -5.15 2.33 -2.31
C PHE A 207 -4.54 0.98 -1.95
N ILE A 208 -3.79 0.42 -2.90
CA ILE A 208 -3.08 -0.85 -2.76
C ILE A 208 -1.58 -0.54 -2.86
N THR A 209 -0.82 -0.89 -1.83
CA THR A 209 0.62 -0.60 -1.82
C THR A 209 1.47 -1.85 -2.07
N GLU A 210 2.79 -1.69 -1.99
CA GLU A 210 3.77 -2.75 -2.12
C GLU A 210 3.51 -3.94 -1.20
N LYS A 211 2.82 -3.76 -0.07
CA LYS A 211 2.58 -4.83 0.91
C LYS A 211 1.64 -5.89 0.33
N THR A 212 0.57 -5.45 -0.32
CA THR A 212 -0.38 -6.31 -0.99
C THR A 212 0.24 -6.89 -2.27
N TRP A 213 0.86 -6.05 -3.09
CA TRP A 213 1.48 -6.51 -4.34
C TRP A 213 2.63 -7.50 -4.11
N ASN A 214 3.46 -7.29 -3.08
CA ASN A 214 4.49 -8.26 -2.72
C ASN A 214 3.89 -9.61 -2.31
N SER A 215 2.73 -9.65 -1.66
CA SER A 215 2.07 -10.93 -1.36
C SER A 215 1.72 -11.69 -2.64
N ILE A 216 1.19 -10.99 -3.65
CA ILE A 216 0.86 -11.58 -4.95
C ILE A 216 2.13 -12.04 -5.69
N ILE A 217 3.15 -11.19 -5.79
CA ILE A 217 4.40 -11.54 -6.49
C ILE A 217 5.18 -12.64 -5.76
N SER A 218 5.06 -12.75 -4.44
CA SER A 218 5.63 -13.83 -3.64
C SER A 218 4.82 -15.14 -3.67
N LYS A 219 3.74 -15.21 -4.47
CA LYS A 219 2.83 -16.36 -4.54
C LYS A 219 2.26 -16.74 -3.17
N LYS A 220 1.81 -15.75 -2.40
CA LYS A 220 1.22 -15.94 -1.07
C LYS A 220 -0.26 -15.56 -1.04
N PRO A 221 -1.12 -16.38 -0.42
CA PRO A 221 -2.43 -15.94 0.04
C PRO A 221 -2.29 -14.74 0.98
N PHE A 222 -3.31 -13.89 1.02
CA PHE A 222 -3.29 -12.67 1.82
C PHE A 222 -4.64 -12.39 2.48
N ILE A 223 -4.57 -11.72 3.64
CA ILE A 223 -5.69 -11.07 4.30
C ILE A 223 -5.28 -9.61 4.53
N ILE A 224 -6.07 -8.68 4.01
CA ILE A 224 -5.75 -7.24 4.03
C ILE A 224 -6.64 -6.50 5.03
N LEU A 225 -6.01 -5.86 6.00
CA LEU A 225 -6.62 -4.79 6.79
C LEU A 225 -6.30 -3.45 6.10
N GLY A 226 -7.19 -3.00 5.22
CA GLY A 226 -7.04 -1.79 4.40
C GLY A 226 -8.37 -1.09 4.14
N ASN A 227 -8.57 -0.53 2.94
CA ASN A 227 -9.88 0.01 2.55
C ASN A 227 -10.98 -1.08 2.57
N VAL A 228 -12.23 -0.68 2.79
CA VAL A 228 -13.39 -1.59 2.72
C VAL A 228 -13.62 -2.00 1.27
N GLY A 229 -13.80 -3.30 1.02
CA GLY A 229 -13.99 -3.81 -0.34
C GLY A 229 -12.70 -3.96 -1.15
N ILE A 230 -11.52 -3.87 -0.52
CA ILE A 230 -10.22 -3.97 -1.21
C ILE A 230 -10.02 -5.36 -1.85
N HIS A 231 -10.51 -6.43 -1.21
CA HIS A 231 -10.42 -7.78 -1.79
C HIS A 231 -11.39 -7.92 -2.96
N ARG A 232 -12.63 -7.44 -2.82
CA ARG A 232 -13.60 -7.37 -3.92
C ARG A 232 -13.04 -6.58 -5.11
N HIS A 233 -12.36 -5.47 -4.86
CA HIS A 233 -11.72 -4.69 -5.93
C HIS A 233 -10.67 -5.54 -6.67
N LEU A 234 -9.81 -6.28 -5.97
CA LEU A 234 -8.86 -7.21 -6.62
C LEU A 234 -9.57 -8.25 -7.49
N GLU A 235 -10.72 -8.79 -7.06
CA GLU A 235 -11.51 -9.70 -7.90
C GLU A 235 -12.01 -9.02 -9.19
N THR A 236 -12.40 -7.74 -9.13
CA THR A 236 -12.79 -6.99 -10.34
C THR A 236 -11.65 -6.82 -11.36
N LEU A 237 -10.39 -6.91 -10.90
CA LEU A 237 -9.20 -6.90 -11.76
C LEU A 237 -8.81 -8.29 -12.30
N GLY A 238 -9.57 -9.33 -11.92
CA GLY A 238 -9.35 -10.71 -12.35
C GLY A 238 -8.43 -11.53 -11.45
N PHE A 239 -8.07 -11.02 -10.26
CA PHE A 239 -7.45 -11.83 -9.21
C PHE A 239 -8.49 -12.74 -8.55
N LYS A 240 -8.01 -13.78 -7.86
CA LYS A 240 -8.85 -14.76 -7.15
C LYS A 240 -8.54 -14.75 -5.66
N LEU A 241 -9.56 -14.98 -4.86
CA LEU A 241 -9.45 -15.17 -3.41
C LEU A 241 -9.58 -16.66 -3.07
N PRO A 242 -8.72 -17.21 -2.19
CA PRO A 242 -8.84 -18.61 -1.78
C PRO A 242 -10.12 -18.87 -1.00
N THR A 243 -10.84 -19.93 -1.34
CA THR A 243 -12.11 -20.32 -0.68
C THR A 243 -11.90 -20.83 0.75
N GLN A 244 -10.66 -21.19 1.10
CA GLN A 244 -10.26 -21.60 2.43
C GLN A 244 -10.34 -20.46 3.45
N ILE A 245 -10.30 -19.20 2.99
CA ILE A 245 -10.35 -17.99 3.81
C ILE A 245 -11.74 -17.36 3.69
N ASN A 246 -12.38 -17.06 4.81
CA ASN A 246 -13.65 -16.36 4.86
C ASN A 246 -13.45 -14.84 4.80
N TYR A 247 -13.61 -14.26 3.61
CA TYR A 247 -13.47 -12.82 3.36
C TYR A 247 -14.72 -11.98 3.69
N SER A 248 -15.69 -12.49 4.44
CA SER A 248 -16.91 -11.72 4.80
C SER A 248 -16.61 -10.38 5.49
N PHE A 249 -15.46 -10.28 6.17
CA PHE A 249 -14.95 -9.05 6.78
C PHE A 249 -14.65 -7.92 5.77
N ASP A 250 -14.44 -8.22 4.49
CA ASP A 250 -14.04 -7.22 3.48
C ASP A 250 -15.08 -6.12 3.29
N SER A 251 -16.36 -6.45 3.48
CA SER A 251 -17.50 -5.52 3.34
C SER A 251 -17.84 -4.74 4.61
N VAL A 252 -17.13 -4.98 5.72
CA VAL A 252 -17.45 -4.40 7.02
C VAL A 252 -16.83 -3.01 7.18
N ALA A 253 -17.66 -1.97 7.28
CA ALA A 253 -17.23 -0.59 7.43
C ALA A 253 -16.69 -0.27 8.83
N ASP A 254 -17.23 -0.92 9.88
CA ASP A 254 -16.73 -0.75 11.24
C ASP A 254 -15.35 -1.41 11.39
N ASN A 255 -14.33 -0.59 11.61
CA ASN A 255 -12.94 -1.06 11.68
C ASN A 255 -12.70 -2.04 12.84
N ASP A 256 -13.37 -1.84 13.98
CA ASP A 256 -13.19 -2.71 15.14
C ASP A 256 -13.86 -4.05 14.93
N LEU A 257 -15.05 -4.10 14.35
CA LEU A 257 -15.70 -5.35 13.96
C LEU A 257 -14.90 -6.08 12.89
N ARG A 258 -14.42 -5.37 11.86
CA ARG A 258 -13.61 -5.94 10.79
C ARG A 258 -12.31 -6.56 11.32
N ILE A 259 -11.61 -5.87 12.23
CA ILE A 259 -10.42 -6.42 12.90
C ILE A 259 -10.78 -7.68 13.71
N THR A 260 -11.91 -7.69 14.43
CA THR A 260 -12.37 -8.90 15.15
C THR A 260 -12.52 -10.06 14.20
N MET A 261 -13.26 -9.87 13.09
CA MET A 261 -13.53 -10.93 12.13
C MET A 261 -12.26 -11.44 11.44
N ILE A 262 -11.32 -10.56 11.11
CA ILE A 262 -10.01 -10.94 10.58
C ILE A 262 -9.25 -11.83 11.59
N VAL A 263 -9.20 -11.44 12.87
CA VAL A 263 -8.49 -12.20 13.90
C VAL A 263 -9.17 -13.54 14.19
N ASP A 264 -10.50 -13.57 14.23
CA ASP A 264 -11.27 -14.80 14.41
C ASP A 264 -11.01 -15.78 13.25
N GLU A 265 -10.91 -15.27 12.02
CA GLU A 265 -10.57 -16.05 10.85
C GLU A 265 -9.13 -16.60 10.91
N ILE A 266 -8.15 -15.77 11.28
CA ILE A 266 -6.77 -16.23 11.51
C ILE A 266 -6.73 -17.31 12.61
N ASN A 267 -7.46 -17.13 13.71
CA ASN A 267 -7.54 -18.11 14.79
C ASN A 267 -8.26 -19.41 14.39
N ARG A 268 -9.18 -19.35 13.42
CA ARG A 268 -9.77 -20.57 12.82
C ARG A 268 -8.74 -21.30 11.96
N LEU A 269 -7.99 -20.55 11.14
CA LEU A 269 -6.97 -21.10 10.25
C LEU A 269 -5.75 -21.66 11.01
N SER A 270 -5.41 -21.11 12.18
CA SER A 270 -4.29 -21.58 13.03
C SER A 270 -4.48 -23.00 13.57
N LYS A 271 -5.69 -23.54 13.50
CA LYS A 271 -6.04 -24.90 13.94
C LYS A 271 -5.92 -25.95 12.82
N LYS A 272 -5.52 -25.53 11.62
CA LYS A 272 -5.35 -26.42 10.45
C LYS A 272 -3.90 -26.87 10.31
N ASN A 273 -3.69 -27.94 9.55
CA ASN A 273 -2.36 -28.30 9.07
C ASN A 273 -1.87 -27.23 8.08
N LEU A 274 -0.74 -26.59 8.37
CA LEU A 274 -0.23 -25.46 7.59
C LEU A 274 0.22 -25.87 6.18
N GLN A 275 0.79 -27.06 6.04
CA GLN A 275 1.27 -27.56 4.77
C GLN A 275 0.07 -27.85 3.84
N GLU A 276 -0.91 -28.62 4.32
CA GLU A 276 -2.14 -28.92 3.57
C GLU A 276 -2.91 -27.64 3.23
N LEU A 277 -2.99 -26.69 4.17
CA LEU A 277 -3.64 -25.41 3.96
C LEU A 277 -2.95 -24.64 2.83
N SER A 278 -1.62 -24.53 2.85
CA SER A 278 -0.87 -23.86 1.79
C SER A 278 -1.04 -24.54 0.43
N GLU A 279 -0.92 -25.86 0.37
CA GLU A 279 -1.07 -26.63 -0.87
C GLU A 279 -2.46 -26.45 -1.48
N SER A 280 -3.51 -26.42 -0.64
CA SER A 280 -4.89 -26.24 -1.10
C SER A 280 -5.18 -24.88 -1.75
N MET A 281 -4.29 -23.91 -1.59
CA MET A 281 -4.40 -22.56 -2.17
C MET A 281 -3.43 -22.31 -3.33
N GLN A 282 -2.63 -23.31 -3.73
CA GLN A 282 -1.53 -23.13 -4.68
C GLN A 282 -2.01 -22.64 -6.05
N ASP A 283 -3.13 -23.14 -6.56
CA ASP A 283 -3.68 -22.73 -7.86
C ASP A 283 -4.10 -21.26 -7.88
N VAL A 284 -4.62 -20.76 -6.75
CA VAL A 284 -5.06 -19.37 -6.62
C VAL A 284 -3.86 -18.42 -6.63
N VAL A 285 -2.80 -18.77 -5.90
CA VAL A 285 -1.60 -17.91 -5.86
C VAL A 285 -0.83 -17.92 -7.18
N GLU A 286 -0.83 -19.04 -7.91
CA GLU A 286 -0.23 -19.12 -9.24
C GLU A 286 -1.01 -18.28 -10.24
N HIS A 287 -2.35 -18.38 -10.25
CA HIS A 287 -3.22 -17.53 -11.05
C HIS A 287 -2.97 -16.05 -10.77
N ASN A 288 -2.91 -15.67 -9.50
CA ASN A 288 -2.71 -14.28 -9.09
C ASN A 288 -1.35 -13.74 -9.51
N TYR A 289 -0.29 -14.54 -9.34
CA TYR A 289 1.05 -14.19 -9.82
C TYR A 289 1.05 -13.94 -11.33
N MET A 290 0.53 -14.88 -12.12
CA MET A 290 0.48 -14.73 -13.58
C MET A 290 -0.37 -13.54 -14.01
N LYS A 291 -1.47 -13.26 -13.30
CA LYS A 291 -2.31 -12.09 -13.59
C LYS A 291 -1.57 -10.77 -13.32
N ALA A 292 -0.80 -10.69 -12.26
CA ALA A 292 0.03 -9.52 -11.96
C ALA A 292 1.10 -9.28 -13.03
N ILE A 293 1.78 -10.35 -13.48
CA ILE A 293 2.76 -10.27 -14.57
C ILE A 293 2.10 -9.83 -15.88
N ASP A 294 0.94 -10.38 -16.22
CA ASP A 294 0.15 -10.00 -17.39
C ASP A 294 -0.22 -8.51 -17.39
N ILE A 295 -0.68 -7.98 -16.25
CA ILE A 295 -0.97 -6.54 -16.11
C ILE A 295 0.28 -5.71 -16.41
N VAL A 296 1.43 -6.03 -15.81
CA VAL A 296 2.67 -5.27 -16.04
C VAL A 296 3.10 -5.28 -17.52
N LYS A 297 2.97 -6.44 -18.19
CA LYS A 297 3.30 -6.58 -19.62
C LYS A 297 2.37 -5.79 -20.54
N THR A 298 1.06 -5.83 -20.25
CA THR A 298 0.03 -5.38 -21.20
C THR A 298 -0.50 -3.99 -20.93
N GLU A 299 -0.36 -3.45 -19.71
CA GLU A 299 -0.86 -2.14 -19.37
C GLU A 299 -0.20 -1.05 -20.23
N LYS A 300 -1.06 -0.19 -20.80
CA LYS A 300 -0.66 1.02 -21.52
C LYS A 300 -0.86 2.22 -20.63
N GLN A 301 0.24 2.83 -20.20
CA GLN A 301 0.21 4.07 -19.43
C GLN A 301 -0.14 5.26 -20.33
N SER A 302 -0.77 6.29 -19.75
CA SER A 302 -0.91 7.56 -20.47
C SER A 302 0.46 8.16 -20.77
N LYS A 303 0.51 9.05 -21.77
CA LYS A 303 1.75 9.76 -22.15
C LYS A 303 2.40 10.46 -20.95
N HIS A 304 1.60 11.06 -20.07
CA HIS A 304 2.12 11.83 -18.93
C HIS A 304 2.68 10.92 -17.84
N VAL A 305 1.98 9.83 -17.52
CA VAL A 305 2.50 8.78 -16.62
C VAL A 305 3.80 8.22 -17.17
N TYR A 306 3.84 7.84 -18.45
CA TYR A 306 5.05 7.28 -19.06
C TYR A 306 6.22 8.26 -19.05
N ILE A 307 6.04 9.52 -19.43
CA ILE A 307 7.13 10.52 -19.43
C ILE A 307 7.80 10.63 -18.07
N HIS A 308 7.02 10.63 -16.98
CA HIS A 308 7.56 10.80 -15.64
C HIS A 308 8.09 9.48 -15.03
N TYR A 309 7.38 8.38 -15.25
CA TYR A 309 7.64 7.10 -14.60
C TYR A 309 8.31 6.06 -15.53
N ASN A 310 8.83 6.44 -16.70
CA ASN A 310 9.41 5.52 -17.70
C ASN A 310 10.41 4.53 -17.09
N LYS A 311 11.33 4.99 -16.24
CA LYS A 311 12.34 4.11 -15.62
C LYS A 311 11.72 2.97 -14.83
N ILE A 312 10.64 3.23 -14.09
CA ILE A 312 9.91 2.21 -13.31
C ILE A 312 9.12 1.29 -14.23
N ILE A 313 8.48 1.87 -15.25
CA ILE A 313 7.67 1.14 -16.23
C ILE A 313 8.55 0.17 -17.03
N ASP A 314 9.63 0.67 -17.62
CA ASP A 314 10.51 -0.08 -18.50
C ASP A 314 11.22 -1.21 -17.72
N ARG A 315 11.80 -0.92 -16.54
CA ARG A 315 12.50 -1.94 -15.75
C ARG A 315 11.60 -3.08 -15.28
N ALA A 316 10.35 -2.79 -14.93
CA ALA A 316 9.40 -3.80 -14.52
C ALA A 316 8.90 -4.61 -15.71
N LYS A 317 8.63 -3.96 -16.86
CA LYS A 317 8.27 -4.63 -18.11
C LYS A 317 9.37 -5.55 -18.61
N ASP A 318 10.61 -5.11 -18.59
CA ASP A 318 11.77 -5.91 -18.97
C ASP A 318 11.89 -7.17 -18.11
N LYS A 319 11.77 -7.03 -16.78
CA LYS A 319 11.78 -8.17 -15.86
C LYS A 319 10.58 -9.09 -16.07
N ALA A 320 9.39 -8.52 -16.23
CA ALA A 320 8.17 -9.29 -16.50
C ALA A 320 8.31 -10.10 -17.79
N ASN A 321 8.87 -9.54 -18.86
CA ASN A 321 9.09 -10.21 -20.14
C ASN A 321 10.08 -11.38 -20.05
N GLY A 322 10.97 -11.40 -19.06
CA GLY A 322 11.86 -12.51 -18.76
C GLY A 322 11.23 -13.65 -17.95
N ILE A 323 10.00 -13.47 -17.45
CA ILE A 323 9.17 -14.46 -16.73
C ILE A 323 8.15 -15.04 -17.72
#